data_AF-A0A1Y2V1L9-F1
#
_entry.id   AF-A0A1Y2V1L9-F1
#
_cell.length_a   1.000
_cell.length_b   1.000
_cell.length_c   1.000
_cell.angle_alpha   90.00
_cell.angle_beta   90.00
_cell.angle_gamma   90.00
#
_symmetry.space_group_name_H-M   'P 1'
#
loop_
_entity.id
_entity.type
_entity.pdbx_description
1 polymer ?
#
loop_
_entity_poly.entity_id
_entity_poly.type
_entity_poly.pdbx_seq_one_letter_code
_entity_poly.pdbx_strand_id
1 'polypeptide(L)'
;MAPSKPFVYCEGAPSWNPTTYIADTALHERAEALLASDNLQSAIAVSFSLPPPRRDPYVYHAIVSVTLPEVQHVVSLGRHNGLHSWYFAATSAPTPEPESSSSPKPAPPKQTLTPLPPPPRPDIDAYLSIFDPSTSTPSALKTFLSNAKKGSLRAEVASYLLSKRYLHPSLSTTLTIPKHSKKASDKLPPNPYLTFLSWGARNLEWAGPSPSSSLAGNRAHHVLPILMHHFGCACPTHEALSILRILAAGREVLDMGSGGGFWTFMLRLYGVRVSAVDNAQSAWRVTWVSDTIIADGVEYLRKRGEGKRKQPQPKPQSQSQSQSQSSSSSSKNATSDPDPEEAVLLLVYPIVGGALAGGTEGGFTRAMLDAYTGDTLAVVGTQNRNGYTGFRGESMDEYMERERSGEGWVKVVQIALPSFPGKDEALFVFQRGGARAPDKEKEKEKEMEMEMEMEKDAGVAGDGGEDENTGKSSSNDNKEGT
;
A
#
# COMPACT_ATOMS: atom_id res chain seq x y z
N MET A 1 -21.56 -39.82 4.91
CA MET A 1 -20.64 -38.82 4.34
C MET A 1 -19.32 -38.95 5.10
N ALA A 2 -18.19 -39.12 4.43
CA ALA A 2 -16.90 -39.08 5.10
C ALA A 2 -16.73 -37.71 5.77
N PRO A 3 -16.19 -37.61 6.99
CA PRO A 3 -15.93 -36.32 7.61
C PRO A 3 -14.99 -35.52 6.70
N SER A 4 -15.39 -34.29 6.36
CA SER A 4 -14.52 -33.37 5.62
C SER A 4 -13.22 -33.19 6.39
N LYS A 5 -12.07 -33.27 5.70
CA LYS A 5 -10.78 -33.00 6.33
C LYS A 5 -10.83 -31.63 7.01
N PRO A 6 -10.35 -31.50 8.26
CA PRO A 6 -10.31 -30.21 8.94
C PRO A 6 -9.43 -29.24 8.14
N PHE A 7 -9.86 -27.97 8.07
CA PHE A 7 -9.08 -26.91 7.46
C PHE A 7 -7.75 -26.73 8.22
N VAL A 8 -6.67 -26.52 7.47
CA VAL A 8 -5.32 -26.32 8.03
C VAL A 8 -4.85 -24.92 7.68
N TYR A 9 -4.62 -24.09 8.70
CA TYR A 9 -4.15 -22.72 8.51
C TYR A 9 -2.66 -22.64 8.14
N CYS A 10 -1.84 -23.60 8.59
CA CYS A 10 -0.41 -23.60 8.30
C CYS A 10 0.09 -25.01 7.93
N GLU A 11 0.69 -25.13 6.74
CA GLU A 11 1.25 -26.40 6.28
C GLU A 11 2.43 -26.86 7.15
N GLY A 12 2.34 -28.10 7.63
CA GLY A 12 3.28 -28.68 8.60
C GLY A 12 2.99 -28.34 10.06
N ALA A 13 2.00 -27.48 10.35
CA ALA A 13 1.63 -27.06 11.69
C ALA A 13 0.09 -27.07 11.88
N PRO A 14 -0.55 -28.24 11.94
CA PRO A 14 -2.02 -28.36 11.95
C PRO A 14 -2.70 -27.76 13.18
N SER A 15 -1.95 -27.53 14.27
CA SER A 15 -2.47 -26.88 15.49
C SER A 15 -2.33 -25.36 15.47
N TRP A 16 -1.66 -24.78 14.48
CA TRP A 16 -1.52 -23.32 14.40
C TRP A 16 -2.84 -22.68 14.00
N ASN A 17 -3.19 -21.58 14.68
CA ASN A 17 -4.40 -20.82 14.42
C ASN A 17 -4.11 -19.31 14.54
N PRO A 18 -4.58 -18.49 13.58
CA PRO A 18 -4.28 -17.07 13.55
C PRO A 18 -4.88 -16.29 14.72
N THR A 19 -6.07 -16.67 15.19
CA THR A 19 -6.74 -16.02 16.33
C THR A 19 -5.96 -16.25 17.64
N THR A 20 -5.54 -17.49 17.91
CA THR A 20 -4.73 -17.78 19.10
C THR A 20 -3.33 -17.18 19.00
N TYR A 21 -2.74 -17.18 17.80
CA TYR A 21 -1.44 -16.55 17.55
C TYR A 21 -1.46 -15.06 17.89
N ILE A 22 -2.43 -14.31 17.38
CA ILE A 22 -2.57 -12.86 17.63
C ILE A 22 -2.81 -12.54 19.10
N ALA A 23 -3.47 -13.42 19.84
CA ALA A 23 -3.72 -13.24 21.27
C ALA A 23 -2.49 -13.54 22.16
N ASP A 24 -1.51 -14.31 21.67
CA ASP A 24 -0.35 -14.76 22.45
C ASP A 24 0.79 -13.72 22.44
N THR A 25 0.71 -12.77 23.37
CA THR A 25 1.73 -11.73 23.53
C THR A 25 3.10 -12.29 23.89
N ALA A 26 3.16 -13.35 24.70
CA ALA A 26 4.43 -13.95 25.11
C ALA A 26 5.13 -14.63 23.93
N LEU A 27 4.36 -15.21 23.00
CA LEU A 27 4.90 -15.76 21.76
C LEU A 27 5.47 -14.67 20.86
N HIS A 28 4.78 -13.53 20.72
CA HIS A 28 5.31 -12.38 19.98
C HIS A 28 6.63 -11.86 20.58
N GLU A 29 6.69 -11.71 21.91
CA GLU A 29 7.92 -11.29 22.60
C GLU A 29 9.09 -12.26 22.37
N ARG A 30 8.81 -13.58 22.38
CA ARG A 30 9.83 -14.60 22.06
C ARG A 30 10.30 -14.49 20.60
N ALA A 31 9.37 -14.31 19.66
CA ALA A 31 9.72 -14.14 18.24
C ALA A 31 10.56 -12.87 18.02
N GLU A 32 10.20 -11.76 18.66
CA GLU A 32 10.95 -10.51 18.60
C GLU A 32 12.36 -10.64 19.19
N ALA A 33 12.53 -11.36 20.30
CA ALA A 33 13.85 -11.63 20.87
C ALA A 33 14.74 -12.47 19.91
N LEU A 34 14.15 -13.42 19.19
CA LEU A 34 14.86 -14.20 18.17
C LEU A 34 15.23 -13.33 16.95
N LEU A 35 14.34 -12.45 16.50
CA LEU A 35 14.66 -11.48 15.45
C LEU A 35 15.76 -10.51 15.88
N ALA A 36 15.75 -10.04 17.13
CA ALA A 36 16.80 -9.17 17.67
C ALA A 36 18.20 -9.81 17.69
N SER A 37 18.28 -11.15 17.59
CA SER A 37 19.52 -11.92 17.45
C SER A 37 19.75 -12.46 16.03
N ASP A 38 19.05 -11.89 15.04
CA ASP A 38 19.11 -12.26 13.61
C ASP A 38 18.82 -13.76 13.33
N ASN A 39 18.05 -14.39 14.22
CA ASN A 39 17.63 -15.77 14.12
C ASN A 39 16.22 -15.87 13.50
N LEU A 40 16.12 -15.48 12.23
CA LEU A 40 14.90 -15.54 11.43
C LEU A 40 14.27 -16.93 11.42
N GLN A 41 15.08 -17.98 11.26
CA GLN A 41 14.59 -19.36 11.20
C GLN A 41 13.81 -19.73 12.46
N SER A 42 14.38 -19.44 13.63
CA SER A 42 13.71 -19.78 14.89
C SER A 42 12.52 -18.86 15.14
N ALA A 43 12.61 -17.57 14.76
CA ALA A 43 11.49 -16.65 14.87
C ALA A 43 10.28 -17.13 14.06
N ILE A 44 10.48 -17.51 12.79
CA ILE A 44 9.44 -18.08 11.92
C ILE A 44 8.91 -19.40 12.50
N ALA A 45 9.81 -20.31 12.90
CA ALA A 45 9.39 -21.60 13.44
C ALA A 45 8.53 -21.47 14.71
N VAL A 46 8.92 -20.58 15.63
CA VAL A 46 8.14 -20.30 16.84
C VAL A 46 6.82 -19.60 16.49
N SER A 47 6.84 -18.61 15.60
CA SER A 47 5.62 -17.88 15.21
C SER A 47 4.56 -18.79 14.62
N PHE A 48 4.96 -19.74 13.79
CA PHE A 48 4.03 -20.58 13.03
C PHE A 48 3.93 -22.02 13.55
N SER A 49 4.51 -22.28 14.74
CA SER A 49 4.54 -23.62 15.34
C SER A 49 5.08 -24.69 14.38
N LEU A 50 6.08 -24.32 13.58
CA LEU A 50 6.63 -25.20 12.55
C LEU A 50 7.46 -26.32 13.19
N PRO A 51 7.59 -27.46 12.49
CA PRO A 51 8.51 -28.52 12.90
C PRO A 51 9.95 -28.00 13.04
N PRO A 52 10.80 -28.68 13.82
CA PRO A 52 12.22 -28.35 13.87
C PRO A 52 12.81 -28.27 12.46
N PRO A 53 13.66 -27.27 12.15
CA PRO A 53 14.07 -26.95 10.77
C PRO A 53 14.68 -28.11 9.96
N ARG A 54 15.33 -29.08 10.61
CA ARG A 54 15.86 -30.29 9.94
C ARG A 54 14.78 -31.29 9.50
N ARG A 55 13.53 -31.10 9.91
CA ARG A 55 12.37 -31.96 9.62
C ARG A 55 11.28 -31.23 8.85
N ASP A 56 11.53 -29.99 8.43
CA ASP A 56 10.59 -29.18 7.68
C ASP A 56 11.02 -29.15 6.19
N PRO A 57 10.42 -29.97 5.32
CA PRO A 57 10.80 -30.05 3.90
C PRO A 57 10.18 -28.94 3.06
N TYR A 58 9.46 -28.00 3.67
CA TYR A 58 8.72 -26.98 2.94
C TYR A 58 9.66 -26.07 2.14
N VAL A 59 9.40 -25.94 0.84
CA VAL A 59 10.10 -25.04 -0.06
C VAL A 59 9.22 -23.83 -0.34
N TYR A 60 9.76 -22.65 -0.08
CA TYR A 60 9.13 -21.37 -0.35
C TYR A 60 9.43 -20.94 -1.77
N HIS A 61 8.39 -20.59 -2.53
CA HIS A 61 8.48 -20.24 -3.94
C HIS A 61 7.99 -18.80 -4.16
N ALA A 62 8.89 -17.95 -4.65
CA ALA A 62 8.50 -16.65 -5.20
C ALA A 62 9.41 -16.32 -6.39
N ILE A 63 10.25 -15.29 -6.27
CA ILE A 63 11.29 -14.99 -7.27
C ILE A 63 12.40 -16.06 -7.30
N VAL A 64 12.55 -16.81 -6.20
CA VAL A 64 13.50 -17.91 -6.00
C VAL A 64 12.81 -19.00 -5.19
N SER A 65 13.33 -20.23 -5.27
CA SER A 65 12.90 -21.35 -4.44
C SER A 65 13.92 -21.58 -3.33
N VAL A 66 13.48 -21.54 -2.08
CA VAL A 66 14.38 -21.64 -0.91
C VAL A 66 13.71 -22.38 0.24
N THR A 67 14.50 -22.97 1.12
CA THR A 67 14.07 -23.50 2.41
C THR A 67 14.40 -22.50 3.53
N LEU A 68 13.75 -22.64 4.69
CA LEU A 68 14.01 -21.75 5.83
C LEU A 68 15.49 -21.80 6.30
N PRO A 69 16.17 -22.96 6.37
CA PRO A 69 17.60 -23.03 6.70
C PRO A 69 18.51 -22.35 5.68
N GLU A 70 18.22 -22.49 4.38
CA GLU A 70 19.00 -21.80 3.33
C GLU A 70 18.90 -20.28 3.49
N VAL A 71 17.69 -19.76 3.75
CA VAL A 71 17.51 -18.33 3.98
C VAL A 71 18.25 -17.86 5.23
N GLN A 72 18.22 -18.62 6.33
CA GLN A 72 19.00 -18.28 7.53
C GLN A 72 20.50 -18.26 7.26
N HIS A 73 21.00 -19.19 6.43
CA HIS A 73 22.39 -19.15 5.98
C HIS A 73 22.67 -17.87 5.19
N VAL A 74 21.82 -17.48 4.24
CA VAL A 74 21.99 -16.23 3.49
C VAL A 74 21.97 -15.01 4.41
N VAL A 75 21.09 -14.96 5.42
CA VAL A 75 21.07 -13.89 6.44
C VAL A 75 22.43 -13.79 7.15
N SER A 76 23.06 -14.93 7.48
CA SER A 76 24.38 -14.95 8.12
C SER A 76 25.52 -14.42 7.24
N LEU A 77 25.32 -14.35 5.92
CA LEU A 77 26.29 -13.77 4.98
C LEU A 77 26.24 -12.23 4.95
N GLY A 78 25.22 -11.58 5.51
CA GLY A 78 25.08 -10.13 5.51
C GLY A 78 25.36 -9.49 4.14
N ARG A 79 26.27 -8.51 4.08
CA ARG A 79 26.59 -7.74 2.86
C ARG A 79 27.35 -8.50 1.78
N HIS A 80 27.82 -9.73 2.05
CA HIS A 80 28.64 -10.47 1.08
C HIS A 80 27.91 -10.63 -0.26
N ASN A 81 28.66 -10.65 -1.37
CA ASN A 81 28.15 -10.77 -2.73
C ASN A 81 27.08 -9.73 -3.13
N GLY A 82 27.06 -8.57 -2.46
CA GLY A 82 26.11 -7.49 -2.78
C GLY A 82 24.67 -7.81 -2.38
N LEU A 83 24.45 -8.72 -1.43
CA LEU A 83 23.11 -9.10 -0.94
C LEU A 83 22.33 -7.92 -0.34
N HIS A 84 23.04 -6.87 0.11
CA HIS A 84 22.45 -5.64 0.67
C HIS A 84 22.64 -4.41 -0.25
N SER A 85 23.07 -4.61 -1.50
CA SER A 85 23.28 -3.51 -2.44
C SER A 85 21.94 -3.02 -3.02
N TRP A 86 21.28 -2.12 -2.29
CA TRP A 86 19.96 -1.58 -2.64
C TRP A 86 20.00 -0.25 -3.38
N TYR A 87 21.01 0.58 -3.11
CA TYR A 87 21.09 1.94 -3.64
C TYR A 87 22.25 2.04 -4.62
N PHE A 88 22.03 2.69 -5.76
CA PHE A 88 23.05 2.87 -6.81
C PHE A 88 23.07 4.33 -7.28
N ALA A 89 24.22 4.74 -7.80
CA ALA A 89 24.36 5.97 -8.58
C ALA A 89 24.62 5.61 -10.04
N ALA A 90 23.99 6.33 -10.96
CA ALA A 90 24.32 6.26 -12.38
C ALA A 90 25.54 7.12 -12.67
N THR A 91 26.57 6.53 -13.26
CA THR A 91 27.73 7.27 -13.78
C THR A 91 27.66 7.24 -15.31
N SER A 92 27.66 8.42 -15.93
CA SER A 92 27.86 8.53 -17.38
C SER A 92 29.31 8.16 -17.69
N ALA A 93 29.52 7.17 -18.55
CA ALA A 93 30.86 6.91 -19.09
C ALA A 93 31.41 8.20 -19.75
N PRO A 94 32.72 8.48 -19.66
CA PRO A 94 33.33 9.58 -20.41
C PRO A 94 33.01 9.40 -21.89
N THR A 95 32.49 10.44 -22.54
CA THR A 95 32.31 10.47 -23.99
C THR A 95 33.69 10.24 -24.62
N PRO A 96 33.91 9.19 -25.43
CA PRO A 96 35.16 9.08 -26.17
C PRO A 96 35.30 10.31 -27.07
N GLU A 97 36.50 10.90 -27.09
CA GLU A 97 36.81 12.01 -27.99
C GLU A 97 36.47 11.62 -29.44
N PRO A 98 36.02 12.58 -30.27
CA PRO A 98 35.56 12.27 -31.62
C PRO A 98 36.76 11.87 -32.49
N GLU A 99 37.01 10.57 -32.62
CA GLU A 99 37.84 10.06 -33.72
C GLU A 99 37.05 10.20 -35.02
N SER A 100 37.68 10.87 -35.97
CA SER A 100 37.19 11.06 -37.33
C SER A 100 37.00 9.71 -38.03
N SER A 101 35.76 9.36 -38.36
CA SER A 101 35.32 8.91 -39.70
C SER A 101 34.05 8.05 -39.64
N SER A 102 33.10 8.42 -40.49
CA SER A 102 32.04 7.59 -41.10
C SER A 102 31.78 6.19 -40.51
N SER A 103 30.83 6.08 -39.58
CA SER A 103 30.13 4.82 -39.22
C SER A 103 28.85 5.12 -38.40
N PRO A 104 27.86 4.19 -38.36
CA PRO A 104 26.46 4.51 -38.09
C PRO A 104 26.17 4.85 -36.62
N LYS A 105 25.05 5.58 -36.44
CA LYS A 105 24.45 6.15 -35.22
C LYS A 105 24.94 5.49 -33.90
N PRO A 106 25.57 6.23 -32.98
CA PRO A 106 26.09 5.64 -31.75
C PRO A 106 24.95 5.11 -30.88
N ALA A 107 25.12 3.88 -30.38
CA ALA A 107 24.25 3.32 -29.35
C ALA A 107 24.23 4.26 -28.13
N PRO A 108 23.10 4.36 -27.40
CA PRO A 108 23.03 5.18 -26.19
C PRO A 108 24.15 4.76 -25.22
N PRO A 109 24.82 5.71 -24.55
CA PRO A 109 25.94 5.40 -23.66
C PRO A 109 25.51 4.39 -22.61
N LYS A 110 26.27 3.30 -22.46
CA LYS A 110 26.07 2.32 -21.39
C LYS A 110 26.28 3.02 -20.06
N GLN A 111 25.20 3.26 -19.31
CA GLN A 111 25.30 3.75 -17.94
C GLN A 111 25.91 2.64 -17.07
N THR A 112 27.00 2.97 -16.38
CA THR A 112 27.57 2.10 -15.34
C THR A 112 26.92 2.45 -14.00
N LEU A 113 26.42 1.44 -13.28
CA LEU A 113 25.82 1.60 -11.97
C LEU A 113 26.85 1.31 -10.88
N THR A 114 27.07 2.27 -9.98
CA THR A 114 27.96 2.13 -8.84
C THR A 114 27.13 1.96 -7.56
N PRO A 115 27.33 0.90 -6.75
CA PRO A 115 26.61 0.73 -5.49
C PRO A 115 26.97 1.84 -4.50
N LEU A 116 25.97 2.39 -3.84
CA LEU A 116 26.11 3.36 -2.76
C LEU A 116 26.24 2.64 -1.41
N PRO A 117 26.89 3.26 -0.40
CA PRO A 117 26.92 2.72 0.94
C PRO A 117 25.49 2.63 1.51
N PRO A 118 25.19 1.62 2.34
CA PRO A 118 23.89 1.50 2.97
C PRO A 118 23.61 2.66 3.93
N PRO A 119 22.34 3.00 4.16
CA PRO A 119 21.95 4.01 5.13
C PRO A 119 22.36 3.60 6.56
N PRO A 120 22.72 4.56 7.43
CA PRO A 120 23.05 4.26 8.81
C PRO A 120 21.80 3.81 9.59
N ARG A 121 22.00 3.02 10.65
CA ARG A 121 20.90 2.44 11.44
C ARG A 121 19.85 3.46 11.93
N PRO A 122 20.22 4.65 12.44
CA PRO A 122 19.24 5.66 12.84
C PRO A 122 18.32 6.12 11.71
N ASP A 123 18.78 6.11 10.46
CA ASP A 123 17.95 6.49 9.30
C ASP A 123 16.96 5.38 8.94
N ILE A 124 17.36 4.11 9.09
CA ILE A 124 16.46 2.95 8.93
C ILE A 124 15.37 2.99 10.00
N ASP A 125 15.74 3.20 11.26
CA ASP A 125 14.77 3.28 12.36
C ASP A 125 13.83 4.48 12.21
N ALA A 126 14.34 5.62 11.71
CA ALA A 126 13.50 6.78 11.40
C ALA A 126 12.54 6.51 10.23
N TYR A 127 12.95 5.76 9.21
CA TYR A 127 12.05 5.31 8.13
C TYR A 127 10.94 4.40 8.67
N LEU A 128 11.29 3.41 9.48
CA LEU A 128 10.32 2.49 10.06
C LEU A 128 9.31 3.20 10.98
N SER A 129 9.72 4.28 11.66
CA SER A 129 8.84 5.06 12.52
C SER A 129 7.67 5.75 11.78
N ILE A 130 7.77 5.92 10.45
CA ILE A 130 6.70 6.46 9.59
C ILE A 130 5.44 5.57 9.64
N PHE A 131 5.64 4.26 9.79
CA PHE A 131 4.59 3.25 9.75
C PHE A 131 4.18 2.76 11.14
N ASP A 132 4.81 3.28 12.19
CA ASP A 132 4.47 2.96 13.58
C ASP A 132 3.13 3.62 13.95
N PRO A 133 2.13 2.86 14.44
CA PRO A 133 0.82 3.40 14.78
C PRO A 133 0.84 4.48 15.88
N SER A 134 1.90 4.54 16.69
CA SER A 134 2.07 5.57 17.72
C SER A 134 2.54 6.92 17.17
N THR A 135 2.91 7.00 15.88
CA THR A 135 3.26 8.25 15.21
C THR A 135 2.13 8.70 14.29
N SER A 136 2.15 9.98 13.91
CA SER A 136 1.30 10.47 12.82
C SER A 136 2.13 10.41 11.56
N THR A 137 1.73 9.61 10.57
CA THR A 137 2.48 9.40 9.33
C THR A 137 2.83 10.71 8.61
N PRO A 138 1.91 11.69 8.42
CA PRO A 138 2.26 12.99 7.86
C PRO A 138 3.36 13.72 8.64
N SER A 139 3.28 13.76 9.97
CA SER A 139 4.28 14.41 10.81
C SER A 139 5.61 13.67 10.78
N ALA A 140 5.58 12.34 10.88
CA ALA A 140 6.76 11.49 10.85
C ALA A 140 7.52 11.63 9.52
N LEU A 141 6.81 11.70 8.38
CA LEU A 141 7.41 11.96 7.07
C LEU A 141 8.07 13.33 6.99
N LYS A 142 7.41 14.39 7.48
CA LYS A 142 7.99 15.74 7.52
C LYS A 142 9.25 15.78 8.40
N THR A 143 9.21 15.15 9.57
CA THR A 143 10.37 15.03 10.48
C THR A 143 11.48 14.17 9.87
N PHE A 144 11.12 13.14 9.09
CA PHE A 144 12.08 12.30 8.38
C PHE A 144 12.92 13.14 7.40
N LEU A 145 12.27 14.05 6.66
CA LEU A 145 12.95 15.01 5.77
C LEU A 145 13.70 16.11 6.53
N SER A 146 13.07 16.78 7.51
CA SER A 146 13.66 17.96 8.18
C SER A 146 14.96 17.64 8.92
N ASN A 147 15.11 16.40 9.39
CA ASN A 147 16.29 15.93 10.11
C ASN A 147 17.32 15.26 9.18
N ALA A 148 17.07 15.23 7.88
CA ALA A 148 17.98 14.62 6.91
C ALA A 148 19.13 15.57 6.57
N LYS A 149 20.35 15.02 6.46
CA LYS A 149 21.48 15.78 5.90
C LYS A 149 21.24 16.02 4.41
N LYS A 150 21.53 17.23 3.92
CA LYS A 150 21.43 17.56 2.48
C LYS A 150 22.28 16.56 1.66
N GLY A 151 21.70 15.98 0.62
CA GLY A 151 22.36 15.00 -0.24
C GLY A 151 22.48 13.59 0.34
N SER A 152 21.93 13.31 1.52
CA SER A 152 21.90 11.94 2.07
C SER A 152 20.81 11.08 1.43
N LEU A 153 20.97 9.75 1.50
CA LEU A 153 19.91 8.80 1.11
C LEU A 153 18.61 9.06 1.86
N ARG A 154 18.68 9.43 3.14
CA ARG A 154 17.49 9.79 3.92
C ARG A 154 16.74 10.98 3.31
N ALA A 155 17.45 12.03 2.88
CA ALA A 155 16.82 13.17 2.23
C ALA A 155 16.15 12.76 0.91
N GLU A 156 16.84 11.93 0.11
CA GLU A 156 16.32 11.42 -1.16
C GLU A 156 15.05 10.57 -0.97
N VAL A 157 15.08 9.60 -0.04
CA VAL A 157 13.91 8.78 0.32
C VAL A 157 12.78 9.65 0.84
N ALA A 158 13.05 10.57 1.76
CA ALA A 158 12.01 11.40 2.36
C ALA A 158 11.32 12.29 1.31
N SER A 159 12.10 12.93 0.41
CA SER A 159 11.58 13.70 -0.71
C SER A 159 10.76 12.83 -1.68
N TYR A 160 11.21 11.61 -1.95
CA TYR A 160 10.48 10.66 -2.79
C TYR A 160 9.14 10.26 -2.17
N LEU A 161 9.12 9.87 -0.90
CA LEU A 161 7.88 9.47 -0.21
C LEU A 161 6.89 10.63 -0.09
N LEU A 162 7.38 11.85 0.16
CA LEU A 162 6.55 13.04 0.22
C LEU A 162 5.93 13.39 -1.14
N SER A 163 6.69 13.26 -2.24
CA SER A 163 6.16 13.54 -3.58
C SER A 163 5.10 12.54 -4.05
N LYS A 164 5.11 11.32 -3.48
CA LYS A 164 4.12 10.29 -3.76
C LYS A 164 2.89 10.34 -2.84
N ARG A 165 3.02 10.93 -1.65
CA ARG A 165 1.90 11.00 -0.70
C ARG A 165 0.83 11.95 -1.21
N TYR A 166 -0.39 11.44 -1.36
CA TYR A 166 -1.54 12.21 -1.79
C TYR A 166 -2.79 11.81 -0.99
N LEU A 167 -3.52 12.81 -0.49
CA LEU A 167 -4.86 12.66 0.05
C LEU A 167 -5.70 13.76 -0.58
N HIS A 168 -6.84 13.41 -1.15
CA HIS A 168 -7.70 14.38 -1.81
C HIS A 168 -8.14 15.47 -0.83
N PRO A 169 -8.07 16.77 -1.17
CA PRO A 169 -8.42 17.87 -0.26
C PRO A 169 -9.80 17.76 0.36
N SER A 170 -10.80 17.32 -0.40
CA SER A 170 -12.18 17.09 0.09
C SER A 170 -12.29 16.02 1.19
N LEU A 171 -11.30 15.13 1.31
CA LEU A 171 -11.25 14.06 2.31
C LEU A 171 -10.26 14.34 3.44
N SER A 172 -9.54 15.47 3.41
CA SER A 172 -8.48 15.79 4.37
C SER A 172 -8.92 15.74 5.83
N THR A 173 -10.12 16.23 6.13
CA THR A 173 -10.73 16.17 7.47
C THR A 173 -11.15 14.75 7.87
N THR A 174 -11.65 13.99 6.91
CA THR A 174 -12.16 12.62 7.12
C THR A 174 -11.04 11.59 7.25
N LEU A 175 -9.92 11.79 6.55
CA LEU A 175 -8.76 10.89 6.51
C LEU A 175 -7.62 11.34 7.44
N THR A 176 -7.95 12.07 8.50
CA THR A 176 -7.00 12.34 9.59
C THR A 176 -6.96 11.14 10.53
N ILE A 177 -5.96 10.27 10.35
CA ILE A 177 -5.78 9.08 11.19
C ILE A 177 -5.12 9.48 12.52
N PRO A 178 -5.78 9.28 13.67
CA PRO A 178 -5.23 9.65 14.96
C PRO A 178 -4.05 8.76 15.33
N LYS A 179 -3.12 9.31 16.11
CA LYS A 179 -2.04 8.53 16.70
C LYS A 179 -2.62 7.56 17.72
N HIS A 180 -2.09 6.36 17.73
CA HIS A 180 -2.51 5.36 18.68
C HIS A 180 -1.77 5.49 20.02
N SER A 181 -2.51 5.54 21.13
CA SER A 181 -1.87 5.62 22.45
C SER A 181 -1.39 4.23 22.92
N LYS A 182 -0.34 4.19 23.75
CA LYS A 182 0.11 2.93 24.38
C LYS A 182 -0.76 2.51 25.58
N LYS A 183 -1.92 3.14 25.81
CA LYS A 183 -2.80 2.82 26.95
C LYS A 183 -3.53 1.50 26.71
N ALA A 184 -3.72 0.73 27.78
CA ALA A 184 -4.29 -0.62 27.72
C ALA A 184 -5.72 -0.68 27.13
N SER A 185 -6.54 0.37 27.32
CA SER A 185 -7.92 0.45 26.83
C SER A 185 -8.06 0.66 25.32
N ASP A 186 -6.95 0.92 24.62
CA ASP A 186 -6.93 1.29 23.21
C ASP A 186 -6.23 0.21 22.35
N LYS A 187 -5.68 -0.86 22.92
CA LYS A 187 -4.66 -1.70 22.25
C LYS A 187 -5.07 -2.17 20.83
N LEU A 188 -4.32 -1.70 19.81
CA LEU A 188 -4.46 -2.21 18.44
C LEU A 188 -4.14 -3.70 18.36
N PRO A 189 -4.77 -4.41 17.41
CA PRO A 189 -4.33 -5.76 17.06
C PRO A 189 -2.85 -5.77 16.66
N PRO A 190 -2.03 -6.72 17.15
CA PRO A 190 -0.64 -6.82 16.75
C PRO A 190 -0.51 -7.09 15.25
N ASN A 191 0.54 -6.55 14.65
CA ASN A 191 0.85 -6.74 13.24
C ASN A 191 2.18 -7.49 13.10
N PRO A 192 2.14 -8.84 13.10
CA PRO A 192 3.36 -9.64 13.02
C PRO A 192 4.13 -9.37 11.73
N TYR A 193 3.45 -9.12 10.61
CA TYR A 193 4.15 -8.83 9.36
C TYR A 193 4.98 -7.55 9.48
N LEU A 194 4.44 -6.49 10.07
CA LEU A 194 5.19 -5.26 10.30
C LEU A 194 6.44 -5.49 11.17
N THR A 195 6.36 -6.36 12.18
CA THR A 195 7.52 -6.75 13.01
C THR A 195 8.60 -7.44 12.18
N PHE A 196 8.26 -8.49 11.44
CA PHE A 196 9.21 -9.23 10.60
C PHE A 196 9.77 -8.38 9.46
N LEU A 197 8.95 -7.53 8.85
CA LEU A 197 9.35 -6.61 7.80
C LEU A 197 10.29 -5.52 8.32
N SER A 198 10.01 -4.99 9.51
CA SER A 198 10.88 -4.02 10.19
C SER A 198 12.24 -4.63 10.54
N TRP A 199 12.26 -5.88 11.00
CA TRP A 199 13.51 -6.64 11.14
C TRP A 199 14.20 -6.80 9.79
N GLY A 200 13.48 -7.16 8.73
CA GLY A 200 14.05 -7.30 7.39
C GLY A 200 14.71 -6.02 6.89
N ALA A 201 14.06 -4.87 7.06
CA ALA A 201 14.63 -3.57 6.70
C ALA A 201 15.90 -3.24 7.51
N ARG A 202 15.90 -3.57 8.80
CA ARG A 202 17.03 -3.39 9.72
C ARG A 202 18.21 -4.28 9.39
N ASN A 203 17.97 -5.57 9.16
CA ASN A 203 18.98 -6.58 8.91
C ASN A 203 19.59 -6.41 7.51
N LEU A 204 18.75 -6.13 6.52
CA LEU A 204 19.15 -5.94 5.12
C LEU A 204 19.53 -4.50 4.77
N GLU A 205 19.54 -3.59 5.75
CA GLU A 205 20.05 -2.21 5.61
C GLU A 205 19.28 -1.35 4.60
N TRP A 206 17.96 -1.36 4.73
CA TRP A 206 17.02 -0.65 3.88
C TRP A 206 16.33 0.49 4.63
N ALA A 207 16.38 1.70 4.08
CA ALA A 207 15.73 2.88 4.65
C ALA A 207 14.60 3.43 3.79
N GLY A 208 14.11 2.65 2.81
CA GLY A 208 12.97 2.99 1.97
C GLY A 208 13.31 3.25 0.50
N PRO A 209 12.26 3.35 -0.35
CA PRO A 209 12.38 3.52 -1.78
C PRO A 209 12.76 4.96 -2.16
N SER A 210 13.49 5.07 -3.26
CA SER A 210 13.99 6.32 -3.82
C SER A 210 14.48 6.11 -5.26
N PRO A 211 14.77 7.18 -6.03
CA PRO A 211 15.42 7.08 -7.33
C PRO A 211 16.67 6.20 -7.34
N SER A 212 17.59 6.38 -6.38
CA SER A 212 18.80 5.56 -6.23
C SER A 212 18.49 4.09 -6.00
N SER A 213 17.42 3.77 -5.27
CA SER A 213 17.01 2.37 -5.08
C SER A 213 16.35 1.75 -6.31
N SER A 214 15.67 2.56 -7.13
CA SER A 214 14.99 2.09 -8.34
C SER A 214 15.98 1.56 -9.39
N LEU A 215 17.22 2.05 -9.36
CA LEU A 215 18.32 1.59 -10.21
C LEU A 215 18.75 0.15 -9.89
N ALA A 216 18.39 -0.39 -8.72
CA ALA A 216 18.62 -1.80 -8.39
C ALA A 216 17.75 -2.76 -9.23
N GLY A 217 16.76 -2.24 -9.97
CA GLY A 217 15.84 -3.02 -10.78
C GLY A 217 15.02 -4.00 -9.94
N ASN A 218 14.79 -5.20 -10.47
CA ASN A 218 13.89 -6.18 -9.86
C ASN A 218 14.55 -7.07 -8.80
N ARG A 219 15.66 -6.63 -8.20
CA ARG A 219 16.36 -7.38 -7.14
C ARG A 219 15.45 -7.56 -5.92
N ALA A 220 15.64 -8.69 -5.23
CA ALA A 220 15.10 -8.91 -3.91
C ALA A 220 15.92 -9.97 -3.17
N HIS A 221 15.87 -9.92 -1.84
CA HIS A 221 16.59 -10.84 -0.97
C HIS A 221 15.82 -12.16 -0.79
N HIS A 222 16.53 -13.25 -0.48
CA HIS A 222 15.97 -14.60 -0.24
C HIS A 222 15.00 -14.68 0.96
N VAL A 223 14.93 -13.63 1.78
CA VAL A 223 13.93 -13.50 2.86
C VAL A 223 12.53 -13.24 2.31
N LEU A 224 12.40 -12.64 1.11
CA LEU A 224 11.11 -12.27 0.54
C LEU A 224 10.15 -13.46 0.38
N PRO A 225 10.53 -14.62 -0.21
CA PRO A 225 9.67 -15.81 -0.25
C PRO A 225 9.15 -16.24 1.12
N ILE A 226 9.98 -16.15 2.17
CA ILE A 226 9.55 -16.51 3.53
C ILE A 226 8.42 -15.58 3.98
N LEU A 227 8.60 -14.26 3.87
CA LEU A 227 7.58 -13.32 4.30
C LEU A 227 6.30 -13.41 3.46
N MET A 228 6.43 -13.58 2.14
CA MET A 228 5.29 -13.75 1.24
C MET A 228 4.44 -14.95 1.62
N HIS A 229 5.04 -16.14 1.79
CA HIS A 229 4.28 -17.35 2.11
C HIS A 229 3.59 -17.33 3.49
N HIS A 230 4.06 -16.48 4.41
CA HIS A 230 3.49 -16.37 5.75
C HIS A 230 2.53 -15.19 5.91
N PHE A 231 2.73 -14.08 5.18
CA PHE A 231 1.99 -12.83 5.41
C PHE A 231 1.42 -12.18 4.13
N GLY A 232 1.79 -12.66 2.95
CA GLY A 232 1.44 -12.06 1.66
C GLY A 232 2.42 -10.99 1.17
N CYS A 233 2.11 -10.37 0.03
CA CYS A 233 3.07 -9.55 -0.72
C CYS A 233 3.35 -8.17 -0.12
N ALA A 234 2.35 -7.53 0.49
CA ALA A 234 2.47 -6.17 1.02
C ALA A 234 1.93 -6.11 2.45
N CYS A 235 2.60 -5.35 3.32
CA CYS A 235 2.24 -5.26 4.73
C CYS A 235 1.18 -4.16 4.96
N PRO A 236 -0.01 -4.49 5.49
CA PRO A 236 -1.01 -3.50 5.86
C PRO A 236 -0.53 -2.67 7.06
N THR A 237 -0.60 -1.35 6.99
CA THR A 237 -0.30 -0.46 8.13
C THR A 237 -1.56 -0.03 8.86
N HIS A 238 -1.40 0.51 10.07
CA HIS A 238 -2.53 1.13 10.79
C HIS A 238 -3.18 2.25 9.98
N GLU A 239 -2.38 3.08 9.28
CA GLU A 239 -2.90 4.14 8.41
C GLU A 239 -3.73 3.55 7.26
N ALA A 240 -3.20 2.56 6.54
CA ALA A 240 -3.89 1.94 5.40
C ALA A 240 -5.19 1.24 5.81
N LEU A 241 -5.15 0.43 6.88
CA LEU A 241 -6.33 -0.27 7.41
C LEU A 241 -7.41 0.73 7.88
N SER A 242 -6.99 1.83 8.52
CA SER A 242 -7.91 2.87 8.99
C SER A 242 -8.55 3.63 7.84
N ILE A 243 -7.77 3.99 6.81
CA ILE A 243 -8.29 4.63 5.58
C ILE A 243 -9.32 3.73 4.92
N LEU A 244 -9.01 2.44 4.72
CA LEU A 244 -9.96 1.51 4.11
C LEU A 244 -11.23 1.34 4.95
N ARG A 245 -11.12 1.26 6.28
CA ARG A 245 -12.28 1.23 7.17
C ARG A 245 -13.17 2.46 7.01
N ILE A 246 -12.57 3.65 6.97
CA ILE A 246 -13.29 4.92 6.83
C ILE A 246 -13.97 5.01 5.46
N LEU A 247 -13.24 4.72 4.38
CA LEU A 247 -13.76 4.81 3.01
C LEU A 247 -14.76 3.69 2.65
N ALA A 248 -14.64 2.53 3.29
CA ALA A 248 -15.66 1.50 3.24
C ALA A 248 -16.96 2.01 3.87
N ALA A 249 -16.90 2.89 4.88
CA ALA A 249 -18.07 3.47 5.55
C ALA A 249 -19.09 2.40 5.98
N GLY A 250 -18.58 1.29 6.51
CA GLY A 250 -19.39 0.15 6.93
C GLY A 250 -19.92 -0.71 5.78
N ARG A 251 -19.46 -0.53 4.55
CA ARG A 251 -19.72 -1.44 3.41
C ARG A 251 -18.78 -2.64 3.45
N GLU A 252 -19.13 -3.69 2.72
CA GLU A 252 -18.26 -4.85 2.56
C GLU A 252 -17.03 -4.49 1.69
N VAL A 253 -15.87 -5.03 2.04
CA VAL A 253 -14.68 -5.04 1.19
C VAL A 253 -14.55 -6.42 0.53
N LEU A 254 -14.38 -6.45 -0.78
CA LEU A 254 -14.05 -7.65 -1.54
C LEU A 254 -12.53 -7.71 -1.74
N ASP A 255 -11.86 -8.56 -0.97
CA ASP A 255 -10.43 -8.84 -1.13
C ASP A 255 -10.27 -9.87 -2.25
N MET A 256 -10.02 -9.38 -3.46
CA MET A 256 -10.01 -10.18 -4.68
C MET A 256 -8.60 -10.60 -5.07
N GLY A 257 -8.38 -11.90 -5.22
CA GLY A 257 -7.03 -12.46 -5.25
C GLY A 257 -6.38 -12.41 -3.87
N SER A 258 -7.16 -12.69 -2.82
CA SER A 258 -6.75 -12.54 -1.41
C SER A 258 -5.54 -13.37 -1.00
N GLY A 259 -5.15 -14.38 -1.77
CA GLY A 259 -4.02 -15.26 -1.50
C GLY A 259 -4.14 -15.95 -0.13
N GLY A 260 -3.12 -15.79 0.71
CA GLY A 260 -3.15 -16.28 2.09
C GLY A 260 -4.11 -15.53 3.01
N GLY A 261 -4.76 -14.44 2.58
CA GLY A 261 -5.82 -13.76 3.31
C GLY A 261 -5.36 -12.89 4.49
N PHE A 262 -4.09 -12.49 4.56
CA PHE A 262 -3.58 -11.66 5.67
C PHE A 262 -4.23 -10.27 5.71
N TRP A 263 -4.46 -9.63 4.56
CA TRP A 263 -5.17 -8.35 4.48
C TRP A 263 -6.63 -8.49 4.95
N THR A 264 -7.35 -9.50 4.45
CA THR A 264 -8.69 -9.85 4.96
C THR A 264 -8.69 -10.00 6.49
N PHE A 265 -7.76 -10.79 7.04
CA PHE A 265 -7.68 -11.01 8.47
C PHE A 265 -7.43 -9.72 9.26
N MET A 266 -6.47 -8.89 8.84
CA MET A 266 -6.16 -7.62 9.50
C MET A 266 -7.31 -6.60 9.40
N LEU A 267 -7.99 -6.51 8.26
CA LEU A 267 -9.16 -5.64 8.09
C LEU A 267 -10.33 -6.07 8.99
N ARG A 268 -10.57 -7.39 9.13
CA ARG A 268 -11.57 -7.92 10.06
C ARG A 268 -11.26 -7.58 11.51
N LEU A 269 -9.99 -7.61 11.91
CA LEU A 269 -9.55 -7.15 13.24
C LEU A 269 -9.77 -5.64 13.45
N TYR A 270 -9.89 -4.85 12.37
CA TYR A 270 -10.25 -3.43 12.40
C TYR A 270 -11.78 -3.19 12.32
N GLY A 271 -12.59 -4.25 12.40
CA GLY A 271 -14.05 -4.19 12.35
C GLY A 271 -14.62 -3.98 10.95
N VAL A 272 -13.82 -4.23 9.90
CA VAL A 272 -14.28 -4.15 8.51
C VAL A 272 -14.92 -5.47 8.11
N ARG A 273 -16.08 -5.42 7.43
CA ARG A 273 -16.67 -6.62 6.81
C ARG A 273 -15.89 -6.92 5.54
N VAL A 274 -15.28 -8.09 5.45
CA VAL A 274 -14.45 -8.48 4.29
C VAL A 274 -14.79 -9.89 3.83
N SER A 275 -14.98 -10.05 2.53
CA SER A 275 -15.07 -11.34 1.85
C SER A 275 -13.79 -11.58 1.04
N ALA A 276 -13.09 -12.66 1.38
CA ALA A 276 -11.91 -13.11 0.66
C ALA A 276 -12.33 -13.97 -0.54
N VAL A 277 -11.85 -13.61 -1.73
CA VAL A 277 -12.10 -14.37 -2.97
C VAL A 277 -10.75 -14.68 -3.61
N ASP A 278 -10.51 -15.94 -3.96
CA ASP A 278 -9.28 -16.37 -4.61
C ASP A 278 -9.52 -17.61 -5.47
N ASN A 279 -8.73 -17.80 -6.53
CA ASN A 279 -8.84 -18.96 -7.40
C ASN A 279 -7.97 -20.16 -6.92
N ALA A 280 -7.24 -19.98 -5.82
CA ALA A 280 -6.33 -20.94 -5.20
C ALA A 280 -5.24 -21.49 -6.15
N GLN A 281 -4.84 -20.72 -7.17
CA GLN A 281 -3.75 -21.11 -8.07
C GLN A 281 -2.37 -21.05 -7.38
N SER A 282 -2.20 -20.11 -6.45
CA SER A 282 -0.96 -19.96 -5.69
C SER A 282 -1.02 -20.77 -4.40
N ALA A 283 0.04 -21.53 -4.12
CA ALA A 283 0.22 -22.23 -2.86
C ALA A 283 0.82 -21.28 -1.80
N TRP A 284 0.18 -21.21 -0.64
CA TRP A 284 0.64 -20.44 0.52
C TRP A 284 0.97 -21.38 1.66
N ARG A 285 2.02 -21.08 2.43
CA ARG A 285 2.32 -21.88 3.62
C ARG A 285 1.28 -21.61 4.71
N VAL A 286 0.90 -20.34 4.83
CA VAL A 286 -0.08 -19.86 5.79
C VAL A 286 -1.28 -19.28 5.07
N THR A 287 -2.46 -19.73 5.46
CA THR A 287 -3.73 -19.07 5.19
C THR A 287 -4.26 -18.51 6.51
N TRP A 288 -4.67 -17.25 6.54
CA TRP A 288 -5.09 -16.52 7.74
C TRP A 288 -6.61 -16.53 7.96
N VAL A 289 -7.37 -16.94 6.95
CA VAL A 289 -8.82 -17.06 7.00
C VAL A 289 -9.23 -18.42 6.42
N SER A 290 -10.24 -19.04 7.01
CA SER A 290 -10.70 -20.39 6.63
C SER A 290 -11.90 -20.37 5.68
N ASP A 291 -12.42 -19.19 5.38
CA ASP A 291 -13.66 -18.94 4.66
C ASP A 291 -13.42 -18.24 3.31
N THR A 292 -12.23 -18.42 2.72
CA THR A 292 -11.96 -17.92 1.36
C THR A 292 -12.92 -18.57 0.36
N ILE A 293 -13.62 -17.73 -0.41
CA ILE A 293 -14.49 -18.14 -1.50
C ILE A 293 -13.60 -18.54 -2.68
N ILE A 294 -13.61 -19.83 -3.01
CA ILE A 294 -12.82 -20.36 -4.13
C ILE A 294 -13.55 -20.10 -5.44
N ALA A 295 -13.12 -19.06 -6.16
CA ALA A 295 -13.74 -18.64 -7.42
C ALA A 295 -12.77 -17.86 -8.32
N ASP A 296 -13.04 -17.87 -9.64
CA ASP A 296 -12.49 -16.84 -10.52
C ASP A 296 -13.12 -15.49 -10.16
N GLY A 297 -12.29 -14.49 -9.88
CA GLY A 297 -12.77 -13.22 -9.37
C GLY A 297 -13.59 -12.41 -10.39
N VAL A 298 -13.28 -12.53 -11.68
CA VAL A 298 -14.01 -11.80 -12.73
C VAL A 298 -15.40 -12.42 -12.90
N GLU A 299 -15.48 -13.75 -12.93
CA GLU A 299 -16.76 -14.45 -12.90
C GLU A 299 -17.55 -14.16 -11.63
N TYR A 300 -16.90 -14.10 -10.48
CA TYR A 300 -17.54 -13.78 -9.20
C TYR A 300 -18.22 -12.41 -9.25
N LEU A 301 -17.50 -11.38 -9.72
CA LEU A 301 -18.06 -10.02 -9.87
C LEU A 301 -19.23 -10.00 -10.87
N ARG A 302 -19.09 -10.66 -12.03
CA ARG A 302 -20.16 -10.72 -13.04
C ARG A 302 -21.42 -11.40 -12.51
N LYS A 303 -21.29 -12.57 -11.87
CA LYS A 303 -22.42 -13.31 -11.28
C LYS A 303 -23.13 -12.46 -10.23
N ARG A 304 -22.37 -11.74 -9.41
CA ARG A 304 -22.93 -10.84 -8.39
C ARG A 304 -23.70 -9.66 -9.02
N GLY A 305 -23.19 -9.10 -10.13
CA GLY A 305 -23.89 -8.06 -10.90
C GLY A 305 -25.14 -8.56 -11.63
N GLU A 306 -25.14 -9.79 -12.15
CA GLU A 306 -26.27 -10.38 -12.89
C GLU A 306 -27.48 -10.71 -12.01
N GLY A 307 -27.29 -10.99 -10.71
CA GLY A 307 -28.36 -11.23 -9.74
C GLY A 307 -29.41 -10.10 -9.69
N LYS A 308 -29.05 -8.88 -10.11
CA LYS A 308 -29.97 -7.74 -10.28
C LYS A 308 -30.78 -7.78 -11.58
N ARG A 309 -30.24 -8.22 -12.72
CA ARG A 309 -30.95 -8.19 -14.02
C ARG A 309 -32.16 -9.14 -14.08
N LYS A 310 -32.22 -10.13 -13.19
CA LYS A 310 -33.31 -11.12 -13.12
C LYS A 310 -34.38 -10.80 -12.08
N GLN A 311 -34.29 -9.70 -11.32
CA GLN A 311 -35.42 -9.24 -10.53
C GLN A 311 -36.40 -8.45 -11.43
N PRO A 312 -37.64 -8.93 -11.63
CA PRO A 312 -38.62 -8.16 -12.37
C PRO A 312 -38.97 -6.90 -11.57
N GLN A 313 -38.90 -5.74 -12.21
CA GLN A 313 -39.40 -4.50 -11.62
C GLN A 313 -40.83 -4.72 -11.10
N PRO A 314 -41.17 -4.29 -9.88
CA PRO A 314 -42.56 -4.29 -9.45
C PRO A 314 -43.33 -3.36 -10.38
N LYS A 315 -44.32 -3.93 -11.09
CA LYS A 315 -45.28 -3.15 -11.89
C LYS A 315 -45.87 -2.03 -11.02
N PRO A 316 -46.12 -0.84 -11.58
CA PRO A 316 -46.78 0.22 -10.83
C PRO A 316 -48.17 -0.26 -10.39
N GLN A 317 -48.35 -0.45 -9.09
CA GLN A 317 -49.65 -0.80 -8.52
C GLN A 317 -50.53 0.46 -8.50
N SER A 318 -51.59 0.41 -9.29
CA SER A 318 -52.74 1.31 -9.20
C SER A 318 -53.31 1.26 -7.78
N GLN A 319 -53.51 2.45 -7.20
CA GLN A 319 -54.18 2.65 -5.92
C GLN A 319 -55.57 2.00 -5.92
N SER A 320 -55.81 1.11 -4.96
CA SER A 320 -57.13 0.95 -4.37
C SER A 320 -56.99 0.56 -2.90
N GLN A 321 -57.75 1.27 -2.08
CA GLN A 321 -57.80 1.16 -0.63
C GLN A 321 -58.47 -0.15 -0.20
N SER A 322 -57.92 -0.80 0.83
CA SER A 322 -58.73 -1.32 1.95
C SER A 322 -57.83 -1.76 3.10
N GLN A 323 -58.13 -1.23 4.28
CA GLN A 323 -57.56 -1.59 5.57
C GLN A 323 -57.89 -3.06 5.93
N SER A 324 -56.91 -3.79 6.48
CA SER A 324 -57.13 -4.62 7.67
C SER A 324 -55.79 -5.03 8.29
N GLN A 325 -55.70 -4.83 9.60
CA GLN A 325 -54.61 -5.25 10.45
C GLN A 325 -54.71 -6.77 10.70
N SER A 326 -53.60 -7.50 10.58
CA SER A 326 -53.29 -8.56 11.54
C SER A 326 -51.80 -8.88 11.52
N SER A 327 -51.24 -8.86 12.72
CA SER A 327 -49.89 -9.18 13.11
C SER A 327 -49.64 -10.70 13.08
N SER A 328 -48.59 -11.16 12.41
CA SER A 328 -47.80 -12.29 12.93
C SER A 328 -46.39 -12.25 12.36
N SER A 329 -45.45 -12.09 13.28
CA SER A 329 -44.01 -12.01 13.07
C SER A 329 -43.43 -13.41 12.91
N SER A 330 -42.73 -13.64 11.80
CA SER A 330 -41.77 -14.73 11.68
C SER A 330 -40.59 -14.25 10.82
N SER A 331 -39.62 -13.58 11.46
CA SER A 331 -38.37 -13.22 10.82
C SER A 331 -37.49 -14.47 10.70
N LYS A 332 -37.38 -14.99 9.48
CA LYS A 332 -36.23 -15.81 9.10
C LYS A 332 -35.15 -14.85 8.63
N ASN A 333 -34.09 -14.72 9.42
CA ASN A 333 -32.83 -14.10 9.02
C ASN A 333 -32.24 -14.91 7.86
N ALA A 334 -32.54 -14.49 6.63
CA ALA A 334 -31.69 -14.79 5.48
C ALA A 334 -30.69 -13.63 5.37
N THR A 335 -29.42 -13.94 5.62
CA THR A 335 -28.29 -13.07 5.29
C THR A 335 -28.30 -12.83 3.77
N SER A 336 -28.91 -11.74 3.34
CA SER A 336 -28.82 -11.26 1.97
C SER A 336 -27.38 -10.85 1.71
N ASP A 337 -26.72 -11.46 0.73
CA ASP A 337 -25.43 -10.98 0.23
C ASP A 337 -25.54 -9.48 -0.09
N PRO A 338 -24.60 -8.63 0.39
CA PRO A 338 -24.68 -7.20 0.17
C PRO A 338 -24.57 -6.83 -1.32
N ASP A 339 -25.04 -5.65 -1.68
CA ASP A 339 -25.09 -5.17 -3.06
C ASP A 339 -23.67 -4.90 -3.62
N PRO A 340 -23.29 -5.40 -4.81
CA PRO A 340 -22.00 -5.08 -5.45
C PRO A 340 -21.80 -3.60 -5.78
N GLU A 341 -22.87 -2.79 -5.89
CA GLU A 341 -22.74 -1.32 -5.98
C GLU A 341 -22.36 -0.68 -4.64
N GLU A 342 -22.54 -1.41 -3.53
CA GLU A 342 -22.15 -0.96 -2.21
C GLU A 342 -20.76 -1.47 -1.81
N ALA A 343 -20.26 -2.56 -2.37
CA ALA A 343 -18.95 -3.09 -1.95
C ALA A 343 -17.77 -2.19 -2.37
N VAL A 344 -16.66 -2.27 -1.62
CA VAL A 344 -15.35 -1.75 -2.02
C VAL A 344 -14.54 -2.89 -2.62
N LEU A 345 -14.01 -2.73 -3.83
CA LEU A 345 -13.09 -3.69 -4.41
C LEU A 345 -11.68 -3.43 -3.90
N LEU A 346 -11.05 -4.43 -3.29
CA LEU A 346 -9.65 -4.43 -2.88
C LEU A 346 -8.86 -5.42 -3.74
N LEU A 347 -7.81 -4.91 -4.40
CA LEU A 347 -6.84 -5.72 -5.12
C LEU A 347 -5.49 -5.63 -4.39
N VAL A 348 -5.02 -6.72 -3.80
CA VAL A 348 -3.69 -6.76 -3.17
C VAL A 348 -2.70 -7.43 -4.10
N TYR A 349 -1.71 -6.66 -4.54
CA TYR A 349 -0.61 -7.08 -5.40
C TYR A 349 -1.09 -7.75 -6.70
N PRO A 350 -1.99 -7.11 -7.48
CA PRO A 350 -2.54 -7.73 -8.68
C PRO A 350 -1.43 -8.07 -9.66
N ILE A 351 -1.46 -9.29 -10.22
CA ILE A 351 -0.42 -9.77 -11.13
C ILE A 351 -0.40 -8.98 -12.43
N VAL A 352 0.79 -8.81 -13.01
CA VAL A 352 0.96 -8.12 -14.30
C VAL A 352 0.45 -8.96 -15.47
N GLY A 353 0.56 -10.29 -15.46
CA GLY A 353 0.28 -11.12 -16.63
C GLY A 353 1.26 -10.88 -17.80
N GLY A 354 1.07 -11.56 -18.94
CA GLY A 354 1.80 -11.23 -20.18
C GLY A 354 3.25 -11.74 -20.28
N ALA A 355 3.67 -12.70 -19.45
CA ALA A 355 5.00 -13.30 -19.49
C ALA A 355 4.96 -14.79 -19.09
N LEU A 356 5.87 -15.26 -18.21
CA LEU A 356 5.95 -16.66 -17.73
C LEU A 356 4.63 -17.19 -17.14
N ALA A 357 3.76 -16.32 -16.63
CA ALA A 357 2.45 -16.67 -16.09
C ALA A 357 1.33 -16.80 -17.14
N GLY A 358 1.62 -16.56 -18.42
CA GLY A 358 0.62 -16.52 -19.49
C GLY A 358 -0.28 -15.27 -19.46
N GLY A 359 -1.28 -15.23 -20.36
CA GLY A 359 -2.26 -14.14 -20.47
C GLY A 359 -1.74 -12.86 -21.12
N THR A 360 -2.55 -11.81 -21.09
CA THR A 360 -2.21 -10.46 -21.59
C THR A 360 -1.67 -9.61 -20.45
N GLU A 361 -0.70 -8.75 -20.73
CA GLU A 361 -0.23 -7.75 -19.77
C GLU A 361 -1.40 -6.88 -19.27
N GLY A 362 -1.49 -6.69 -17.95
CA GLY A 362 -2.57 -6.02 -17.26
C GLY A 362 -3.92 -6.74 -17.35
N GLY A 363 -3.98 -7.94 -17.94
CA GLY A 363 -5.25 -8.61 -18.29
C GLY A 363 -6.14 -8.85 -17.08
N PHE A 364 -5.56 -9.30 -15.96
CA PHE A 364 -6.29 -9.50 -14.70
C PHE A 364 -6.90 -8.19 -14.18
N THR A 365 -6.07 -7.16 -14.00
CA THR A 365 -6.51 -5.85 -13.50
C THR A 365 -7.57 -5.22 -14.40
N ARG A 366 -7.36 -5.23 -15.73
CA ARG A 366 -8.32 -4.70 -16.70
C ARG A 366 -9.67 -5.40 -16.60
N ALA A 367 -9.66 -6.74 -16.61
CA ALA A 367 -10.88 -7.53 -16.53
C ALA A 367 -11.64 -7.33 -15.20
N MET A 368 -10.93 -7.16 -14.08
CA MET A 368 -11.56 -6.83 -12.80
C MET A 368 -12.26 -5.48 -12.84
N LEU A 369 -11.59 -4.45 -13.37
CA LEU A 369 -12.16 -3.11 -13.48
C LEU A 369 -13.38 -3.08 -14.41
N ASP A 370 -13.32 -3.81 -15.52
CA ASP A 370 -14.46 -3.92 -16.46
C ASP A 370 -15.65 -4.66 -15.84
N ALA A 371 -15.40 -5.66 -14.99
CA ALA A 371 -16.44 -6.41 -14.29
C ALA A 371 -16.99 -5.69 -13.06
N TYR A 372 -16.24 -4.73 -12.50
CA TYR A 372 -16.59 -4.07 -11.25
C TYR A 372 -17.56 -2.91 -11.46
N THR A 373 -18.75 -3.02 -10.87
CA THR A 373 -19.82 -2.02 -10.97
C THR A 373 -19.86 -1.04 -9.81
N GLY A 374 -19.11 -1.28 -8.73
CA GLY A 374 -19.08 -0.40 -7.55
C GLY A 374 -18.34 0.93 -7.79
N ASP A 375 -18.21 1.72 -6.74
CA ASP A 375 -17.75 3.12 -6.82
C ASP A 375 -16.38 3.36 -6.19
N THR A 376 -15.83 2.39 -5.45
CA THR A 376 -14.60 2.55 -4.67
C THR A 376 -13.66 1.39 -4.96
N LEU A 377 -12.47 1.69 -5.47
CA LEU A 377 -11.42 0.73 -5.77
C LEU A 377 -10.22 1.04 -4.89
N ALA A 378 -9.75 0.05 -4.14
CA ALA A 378 -8.48 0.07 -3.45
C ALA A 378 -7.49 -0.88 -4.15
N VAL A 379 -6.29 -0.40 -4.43
CA VAL A 379 -5.21 -1.22 -4.97
C VAL A 379 -3.99 -1.08 -4.08
N VAL A 380 -3.50 -2.20 -3.59
CA VAL A 380 -2.23 -2.30 -2.88
C VAL A 380 -1.21 -2.88 -3.83
N GLY A 381 -0.07 -2.22 -4.03
CA GLY A 381 0.95 -2.72 -4.93
C GLY A 381 2.11 -1.74 -5.08
N THR A 382 2.92 -1.93 -6.11
CA THR A 382 4.10 -1.09 -6.32
C THR A 382 3.72 0.26 -6.93
N GLN A 383 4.30 1.35 -6.43
CA GLN A 383 4.10 2.71 -6.95
C GLN A 383 5.21 3.20 -7.89
N ASN A 384 6.10 2.29 -8.29
CA ASN A 384 7.09 2.51 -9.33
C ASN A 384 6.83 1.60 -10.54
N ARG A 385 7.65 1.77 -11.58
CA ARG A 385 7.52 1.08 -12.87
C ARG A 385 8.29 -0.25 -12.92
N ASN A 386 8.45 -0.92 -11.79
CA ASN A 386 9.27 -2.15 -11.69
C ASN A 386 8.61 -3.38 -12.34
N GLY A 387 7.31 -3.29 -12.66
CA GLY A 387 6.56 -4.36 -13.32
C GLY A 387 6.23 -5.55 -12.42
N TYR A 388 6.10 -5.34 -11.10
CA TYR A 388 5.65 -6.37 -10.17
C TYR A 388 4.12 -6.40 -10.01
N THR A 389 3.44 -5.26 -10.12
CA THR A 389 1.98 -5.17 -9.92
C THR A 389 1.27 -4.48 -11.05
N GLY A 390 0.16 -5.05 -11.51
CA GLY A 390 -0.74 -4.47 -12.51
C GLY A 390 -0.17 -4.44 -13.92
N PHE A 391 0.89 -3.68 -14.17
CA PHE A 391 1.38 -3.34 -15.51
C PHE A 391 2.91 -3.30 -15.59
N ARG A 392 3.50 -3.64 -16.75
CA ARG A 392 4.95 -3.70 -16.97
C ARG A 392 5.46 -2.34 -17.43
N GLY A 393 5.51 -1.38 -16.51
CA GLY A 393 6.16 -0.10 -16.77
C GLY A 393 5.29 1.14 -16.59
N GLU A 394 4.06 0.97 -16.09
CA GLU A 394 3.22 2.07 -15.60
C GLU A 394 2.77 1.77 -14.17
N SER A 395 2.62 2.81 -13.35
CA SER A 395 2.02 2.66 -12.02
C SER A 395 0.49 2.64 -12.11
N MET A 396 -0.18 2.19 -11.05
CA MET A 396 -1.64 2.09 -11.03
C MET A 396 -2.32 3.45 -11.23
N ASP A 397 -1.77 4.54 -10.67
CA ASP A 397 -2.31 5.88 -10.85
C ASP A 397 -2.10 6.43 -12.27
N GLU A 398 -0.95 6.16 -12.90
CA GLU A 398 -0.70 6.49 -14.31
C GLU A 398 -1.72 5.78 -15.23
N TYR A 399 -1.96 4.49 -14.98
CA TYR A 399 -2.96 3.72 -15.71
C TYR A 399 -4.38 4.26 -15.51
N MET A 400 -4.81 4.50 -14.27
CA MET A 400 -6.16 4.97 -13.97
C MET A 400 -6.44 6.35 -14.56
N GLU A 401 -5.46 7.26 -14.52
CA GLU A 401 -5.58 8.59 -15.13
C GLU A 401 -5.72 8.50 -16.65
N ARG A 402 -4.89 7.67 -17.30
CA ARG A 402 -4.88 7.54 -18.76
C ARG A 402 -6.13 6.83 -19.30
N GLU A 403 -6.58 5.78 -18.62
CA GLU A 403 -7.56 4.83 -19.19
C GLU A 403 -8.95 4.94 -18.58
N ARG A 404 -9.06 5.42 -17.34
CA ARG A 404 -10.31 5.37 -16.55
C ARG A 404 -10.81 6.74 -16.10
N SER A 405 -10.07 7.82 -16.34
CA SER A 405 -10.48 9.19 -15.98
C SER A 405 -11.78 9.62 -16.68
N GLY A 406 -12.01 9.18 -17.91
CA GLY A 406 -13.24 9.42 -18.68
C GLY A 406 -14.47 8.69 -18.13
N GLU A 407 -14.30 7.68 -17.29
CA GLU A 407 -15.38 6.96 -16.60
C GLU A 407 -15.72 7.59 -15.23
N GLY A 408 -15.11 8.73 -14.91
CA GLY A 408 -15.35 9.45 -13.66
C GLY A 408 -14.55 8.94 -12.46
N TRP A 409 -13.56 8.06 -12.67
CA TRP A 409 -12.64 7.68 -11.60
C TRP A 409 -11.71 8.83 -11.23
N VAL A 410 -11.53 9.03 -9.93
CA VAL A 410 -10.66 10.04 -9.32
C VAL A 410 -9.79 9.36 -8.28
N LYS A 411 -8.48 9.58 -8.35
CA LYS A 411 -7.56 9.16 -7.28
C LYS A 411 -7.87 9.99 -6.04
N VAL A 412 -8.18 9.33 -4.93
CA VAL A 412 -8.49 10.00 -3.67
C VAL A 412 -7.44 9.77 -2.58
N VAL A 413 -6.67 8.68 -2.68
CA VAL A 413 -5.59 8.34 -1.75
C VAL A 413 -4.41 7.75 -2.52
N GLN A 414 -3.21 8.16 -2.15
CA GLN A 414 -1.97 7.43 -2.37
C GLN A 414 -1.09 7.58 -1.13
N ILE A 415 -0.83 6.49 -0.41
CA ILE A 415 0.07 6.48 0.73
C ILE A 415 1.10 5.36 0.59
N ALA A 416 2.32 5.62 1.06
CA ALA A 416 3.36 4.61 1.09
C ALA A 416 3.05 3.52 2.13
N LEU A 417 3.43 2.29 1.82
CA LEU A 417 3.48 1.17 2.74
C LEU A 417 4.95 0.83 3.06
N PRO A 418 5.23 0.20 4.22
CA PRO A 418 6.56 -0.29 4.50
C PRO A 418 6.91 -1.30 3.41
N SER A 419 8.04 -1.05 2.74
CA SER A 419 8.44 -1.82 1.58
C SER A 419 9.51 -2.82 1.98
N PHE A 420 9.39 -4.06 1.50
CA PHE A 420 10.51 -4.99 1.57
C PHE A 420 11.71 -4.40 0.80
N PRO A 421 12.97 -4.65 1.21
CA PRO A 421 14.12 -4.10 0.52
C PRO A 421 14.11 -4.30 -1.00
N GLY A 422 14.31 -3.21 -1.75
CA GLY A 422 14.21 -3.19 -3.21
C GLY A 422 12.79 -3.14 -3.77
N LYS A 423 11.77 -2.90 -2.93
CA LYS A 423 10.38 -2.69 -3.32
C LYS A 423 9.93 -1.27 -3.00
N ASP A 424 8.77 -0.90 -3.52
CA ASP A 424 8.19 0.43 -3.37
C ASP A 424 6.67 0.31 -3.33
N GLU A 425 6.15 -0.06 -2.17
CA GLU A 425 4.77 -0.45 -1.95
C GLU A 425 3.91 0.75 -1.56
N ALA A 426 2.66 0.77 -2.03
CA ALA A 426 1.68 1.80 -1.72
C ALA A 426 0.25 1.25 -1.69
N LEU A 427 -0.62 2.01 -1.02
CA LEU A 427 -2.07 1.91 -1.17
C LEU A 427 -2.55 3.06 -2.06
N PHE A 428 -3.24 2.73 -3.13
CA PHE A 428 -4.03 3.64 -3.95
C PHE A 428 -5.51 3.43 -3.67
N VAL A 429 -6.29 4.52 -3.59
CA VAL A 429 -7.76 4.43 -3.59
C VAL A 429 -8.31 5.38 -4.65
N PHE A 430 -9.24 4.87 -5.44
CA PHE A 430 -9.96 5.60 -6.47
C PHE A 430 -11.45 5.55 -6.18
N GLN A 431 -12.15 6.65 -6.44
CA GLN A 431 -13.60 6.74 -6.31
C GLN A 431 -14.22 7.30 -7.59
N ARG A 432 -15.44 6.87 -7.92
CA ARG A 432 -16.25 7.42 -9.01
C ARG A 432 -17.67 7.77 -8.54
N GLY A 433 -18.39 8.54 -9.35
CA GLY A 433 -19.78 8.92 -9.11
C GLY A 433 -19.95 10.06 -8.10
N GLY A 434 -20.93 10.93 -8.34
CA GLY A 434 -21.08 12.22 -7.63
C GLY A 434 -21.38 12.15 -6.12
N ALA A 435 -21.72 10.97 -5.58
CA ALA A 435 -21.93 10.79 -4.15
C ALA A 435 -20.62 10.54 -3.36
N ARG A 436 -19.55 10.08 -4.02
CA ARG A 436 -18.29 9.67 -3.38
C ARG A 436 -17.07 10.32 -4.00
N ALA A 437 -17.01 10.37 -5.33
CA ALA A 437 -15.94 11.06 -6.01
C ALA A 437 -16.05 12.57 -5.77
N PRO A 438 -14.92 13.25 -5.52
CA PRO A 438 -14.86 14.70 -5.57
C PRO A 438 -15.36 15.24 -6.92
N ASP A 439 -16.04 16.37 -6.87
CA ASP A 439 -16.72 16.96 -8.03
C ASP A 439 -15.72 17.81 -8.85
N LYS A 440 -15.27 17.28 -9.99
CA LYS A 440 -14.25 17.90 -10.85
C LYS A 440 -14.63 19.30 -11.33
N GLU A 441 -15.93 19.59 -11.50
CA GLU A 441 -16.39 20.91 -11.96
C GLU A 441 -16.25 21.96 -10.86
N LYS A 442 -16.65 21.62 -9.62
CA LYS A 442 -16.47 22.49 -8.45
C LYS A 442 -15.00 22.72 -8.09
N GLU A 443 -14.13 21.79 -8.46
CA GLU A 443 -12.68 21.95 -8.29
C GLU A 443 -12.09 22.94 -9.28
N LYS A 444 -12.46 22.85 -10.56
CA LYS A 444 -12.05 23.85 -11.56
C LYS A 444 -12.56 25.24 -11.22
N GLU A 445 -13.78 25.36 -10.71
CA GLU A 445 -14.32 26.62 -10.24
C GLU A 445 -13.49 27.19 -9.09
N LYS A 446 -13.13 26.37 -8.09
CA LYS A 446 -12.27 26.78 -6.98
C LYS A 446 -10.85 27.15 -7.38
N GLU A 447 -10.24 26.40 -8.31
CA GLU A 447 -8.91 26.73 -8.83
C GLU A 447 -8.94 28.06 -9.58
N MET A 448 -9.97 28.30 -10.40
CA MET A 448 -10.14 29.56 -11.14
C MET A 448 -10.43 30.74 -10.20
N GLU A 449 -11.22 30.53 -9.13
CA GLU A 449 -11.43 31.53 -8.07
C GLU A 449 -10.13 31.86 -7.35
N MET A 450 -9.32 30.86 -6.98
CA MET A 450 -8.06 31.06 -6.28
C MET A 450 -7.00 31.75 -7.15
N GLU A 451 -6.93 31.41 -8.45
CA GLU A 451 -6.08 32.11 -9.43
C GLU A 451 -6.52 33.58 -9.59
N MET A 452 -7.82 33.86 -9.70
CA MET A 452 -8.34 35.23 -9.75
C MET A 452 -8.06 36.03 -8.47
N GLU A 453 -8.06 35.40 -7.30
CA GLU A 453 -7.68 36.06 -6.05
C GLU A 453 -6.18 36.38 -6.00
N MET A 454 -5.31 35.46 -6.43
CA MET A 454 -3.86 35.72 -6.50
C MET A 454 -3.50 36.82 -7.51
N GLU A 455 -4.20 36.91 -8.64
CA GLU A 455 -4.00 37.99 -9.61
C GLU A 455 -4.46 39.36 -9.07
N LYS A 456 -5.53 39.41 -8.27
CA LYS A 456 -5.98 40.64 -7.60
C LYS A 456 -4.98 41.13 -6.56
N ASP A 457 -4.38 40.22 -5.79
CA ASP A 457 -3.37 40.58 -4.79
C ASP A 457 -2.04 41.02 -5.42
N ALA A 458 -1.69 40.50 -6.61
CA ALA A 458 -0.52 40.94 -7.37
C ALA A 458 -0.71 42.32 -8.03
N GLY A 459 -1.95 42.74 -8.30
CA GLY A 459 -2.30 44.02 -8.93
C GLY A 459 -2.30 45.23 -8.00
N VAL A 460 -2.20 45.05 -6.68
CA VAL A 460 -2.25 46.15 -5.68
C VAL A 460 -0.85 46.70 -5.34
N ALA A 461 0.23 46.07 -5.80
CA ALA A 461 1.61 46.50 -5.53
C ALA A 461 2.20 47.50 -6.57
N GLY A 462 1.39 48.00 -7.49
CA GLY A 462 1.88 48.73 -8.67
C GLY A 462 1.05 49.93 -9.08
N ASP A 463 0.56 50.76 -8.16
CA ASP A 463 0.21 52.15 -8.50
C ASP A 463 0.19 53.05 -7.26
N GLY A 464 0.89 54.18 -7.35
CA GLY A 464 1.15 55.12 -6.26
C GLY A 464 2.65 55.37 -6.12
N GLY A 465 3.27 56.28 -6.85
CA GLY A 465 2.78 57.59 -7.29
C GLY A 465 3.79 58.61 -6.76
N GLU A 466 4.63 59.11 -7.66
CA GLU A 466 5.47 60.30 -7.45
C GLU A 466 4.56 61.49 -7.11
N ASP A 467 4.91 62.28 -6.09
CA ASP A 467 4.85 63.75 -6.18
C ASP A 467 5.45 64.48 -4.96
N GLU A 468 5.79 65.73 -5.24
CA GLU A 468 6.78 66.64 -4.67
C GLU A 468 6.56 67.21 -3.25
N ASN A 469 7.69 67.34 -2.52
CA ASN A 469 8.23 68.54 -1.89
C ASN A 469 7.26 69.66 -1.41
N THR A 470 7.21 69.92 -0.09
CA THR A 470 7.37 71.28 0.49
C THR A 470 7.77 71.18 1.97
N GLY A 471 8.80 71.93 2.36
CA GLY A 471 9.34 71.94 3.71
C GLY A 471 8.54 72.78 4.71
N LYS A 472 8.71 72.46 5.99
CA LYS A 472 8.80 73.48 7.05
C LYS A 472 9.47 72.91 8.30
N SER A 473 10.45 73.68 8.76
CA SER A 473 11.20 73.58 10.00
C SER A 473 10.30 73.54 11.24
N SER A 474 10.67 72.74 12.24
CA SER A 474 10.85 73.26 13.60
C SER A 474 11.71 72.32 14.44
N SER A 475 12.62 72.96 15.15
CA SER A 475 13.56 72.50 16.15
C SER A 475 12.90 71.84 17.37
N ASN A 476 13.55 70.84 17.97
CA ASN A 476 14.15 71.01 19.30
C ASN A 476 14.98 69.80 19.73
N ASP A 477 16.20 70.13 20.15
CA ASP A 477 17.08 69.47 21.12
C ASP A 477 16.36 68.59 22.16
N ASN A 478 16.92 67.45 22.59
CA ASN A 478 18.08 67.39 23.50
C ASN A 478 18.31 65.96 24.05
N LYS A 479 19.60 65.70 24.35
CA LYS A 479 20.18 64.84 25.41
C LYS A 479 20.20 63.30 25.30
N GLU A 480 21.39 62.84 24.91
CA GLU A 480 22.29 61.94 25.65
C GLU A 480 21.82 61.33 27.00
N GLY A 481 22.06 60.01 27.12
CA GLY A 481 23.02 59.51 28.12
C GLY A 481 22.43 58.76 29.32
N THR A 482 22.45 57.42 29.25
CA THR A 482 23.35 56.56 30.07
C THR A 482 23.31 55.12 29.60
#